data_AF-A0A1V2LE86-F1
#
_entry.id   AF-A0A1V2LE86-F1
#
_cell.length_a   1.000
_cell.length_b   1.000
_cell.length_c   1.000
_cell.angle_alpha   90.00
_cell.angle_beta   90.00
_cell.angle_gamma   90.00
#
_symmetry.space_group_name_H-M   'P 1'
#
loop_
_entity.id
_entity.type
_entity.pdbx_description
1 polymer ?
#
loop_
_entity_poly.entity_id
_entity_poly.type
_entity_poly.pdbx_seq_one_letter_code
_entity_poly.pdbx_strand_id
1 'polypeptide(L)'
;MSPLVVDKVLSALTKENRAHKVTQDVILKGYRRHKVNGELYPAAVPYHDGEVIGALIEGITTKEMEYLDKFEGDEYKRVSVTVLTGPEKTVTRCFVYEWIDGDDRLLEEDWVLDQAQITRFLATF
;
A
#
# COMPACT_ATOMS: atom_id res chain seq x y z
N MET A 1 0.05 -0.36 -0.22
CA MET A 1 -1.09 -0.97 -0.94
C MET A 1 -1.09 -0.57 -2.42
N SER A 2 -1.58 -1.42 -3.34
CA SER A 2 -1.75 -1.11 -4.78
C SER A 2 -3.03 -0.29 -5.04
N PRO A 3 -3.06 0.65 -6.01
CA PRO A 3 -4.26 1.42 -6.34
C PRO A 3 -5.51 0.58 -6.63
N LEU A 4 -5.34 -0.55 -7.32
CA LEU A 4 -6.46 -1.44 -7.65
C LEU A 4 -7.13 -2.06 -6.41
N VAL A 5 -6.36 -2.28 -5.35
CA VAL A 5 -6.90 -2.78 -4.07
C VAL A 5 -7.70 -1.69 -3.39
N VAL A 6 -7.16 -0.47 -3.32
CA VAL A 6 -7.87 0.67 -2.72
C VAL A 6 -9.20 0.91 -3.42
N ASP A 7 -9.20 0.97 -4.75
CA ASP A 7 -10.43 1.17 -5.53
C ASP A 7 -11.44 0.06 -5.27
N LYS A 8 -11.01 -1.21 -5.18
CA LYS A 8 -11.90 -2.33 -4.90
C LYS A 8 -12.46 -2.30 -3.48
N VAL A 9 -11.64 -2.01 -2.47
CA VAL A 9 -12.08 -1.90 -1.08
C VAL A 9 -13.07 -0.74 -0.91
N LEU A 10 -12.74 0.43 -1.47
CA LEU A 10 -13.61 1.60 -1.37
C LEU A 10 -14.92 1.40 -2.13
N SER A 11 -14.89 0.88 -3.37
CA SER A 11 -16.12 0.63 -4.14
C SER A 11 -17.04 -0.41 -3.48
N ALA A 12 -16.50 -1.44 -2.84
CA ALA A 12 -17.27 -2.43 -2.10
C ALA A 12 -17.99 -1.83 -0.87
N LEU A 13 -17.37 -0.84 -0.20
CA LEU A 13 -17.84 -0.32 1.08
C LEU A 13 -18.68 0.96 0.95
N THR A 14 -18.42 1.82 -0.03
CA THR A 14 -19.11 3.10 -0.18
C THR A 14 -20.32 3.03 -1.11
N LYS A 15 -20.41 2.02 -1.99
CA LYS A 15 -21.33 1.97 -3.15
C LYS A 15 -21.20 3.18 -4.10
N GLU A 16 -20.18 4.01 -3.91
CA GLU A 16 -19.87 5.17 -4.73
C GLU A 16 -18.65 4.86 -5.59
N ASN A 17 -18.76 5.06 -6.89
CA ASN A 17 -17.64 4.87 -7.81
C ASN A 17 -16.96 6.22 -8.03
N ARG A 18 -16.12 6.63 -7.07
CA ARG A 18 -15.34 7.86 -7.15
C ARG A 18 -13.95 7.53 -7.64
N ALA A 19 -13.53 8.18 -8.74
CA ALA A 19 -12.16 8.07 -9.21
C ALA A 19 -11.23 8.89 -8.32
N HIS A 20 -10.22 8.25 -7.75
CA HIS A 20 -9.12 8.93 -7.04
C HIS A 20 -7.99 9.26 -8.01
N LYS A 21 -7.27 10.34 -7.74
CA LYS A 21 -6.10 10.70 -8.54
C LYS A 21 -4.94 9.79 -8.14
N VAL A 22 -4.35 9.11 -9.11
CA VAL A 22 -3.23 8.19 -8.88
C VAL A 22 -1.99 8.72 -9.57
N THR A 23 -0.92 8.88 -8.81
CA THR A 23 0.42 9.21 -9.30
C THR A 23 1.29 7.96 -9.21
N GLN A 24 1.84 7.50 -10.35
CA GLN A 24 2.74 6.34 -10.42
C GLN A 24 4.21 6.75 -10.17
N ASP A 25 5.09 5.76 -10.08
CA ASP A 25 6.55 5.92 -9.94
C ASP A 25 6.96 6.81 -8.74
N VAL A 26 6.24 6.63 -7.64
CA VAL A 26 6.47 7.34 -6.38
C VAL A 26 7.45 6.55 -5.53
N ILE A 27 8.48 7.22 -5.00
CA ILE A 27 9.56 6.57 -4.25
C ILE A 27 9.37 6.83 -2.75
N LEU A 28 9.20 5.75 -1.99
CA LEU A 28 9.27 5.73 -0.53
C LEU A 28 10.66 5.22 -0.11
N LYS A 29 11.48 6.10 0.46
CA LYS A 29 12.81 5.75 0.99
C LYS A 29 12.73 5.23 2.41
N GLY A 30 13.70 4.43 2.82
CA GLY A 30 13.79 3.87 4.18
C GLY A 30 12.84 2.70 4.41
N TYR A 31 12.33 2.09 3.34
CA TYR A 31 11.39 0.97 3.40
C TYR A 31 11.79 -0.11 2.39
N ARG A 32 11.39 -1.35 2.67
CA ARG A 32 11.47 -2.49 1.76
C ARG A 32 10.13 -3.21 1.70
N ARG A 33 9.82 -3.84 0.56
CA ARG A 33 8.65 -4.70 0.39
C ARG A 33 9.03 -6.16 0.61
N HIS A 34 8.40 -6.79 1.59
CA HIS A 34 8.54 -8.21 1.87
C HIS A 34 7.29 -8.97 1.44
N LYS A 35 7.48 -10.22 1.03
CA LYS A 35 6.38 -11.15 0.82
C LYS A 35 5.95 -11.70 2.18
N VAL A 36 4.66 -11.65 2.47
CA VAL A 36 4.09 -12.29 3.66
C VAL A 36 3.79 -13.75 3.34
N ASN A 37 4.20 -14.66 4.22
CA ASN A 37 4.08 -16.10 4.03
C ASN A 37 2.61 -16.51 3.98
N GLY A 38 2.23 -17.21 2.91
CA GLY A 38 0.85 -17.67 2.69
C GLY A 38 -0.12 -16.60 2.17
N GLU A 39 0.32 -15.34 2.08
CA GLU A 39 -0.54 -14.22 1.70
C GLU A 39 -0.26 -13.73 0.28
N LEU A 40 -1.27 -13.10 -0.32
CA LEU A 40 -1.21 -12.53 -1.67
C LEU A 40 -0.87 -11.03 -1.65
N TYR A 41 -0.63 -10.46 -0.48
CA TYR A 41 -0.35 -9.04 -0.28
C TYR A 41 1.04 -8.82 0.36
N PRO A 42 1.71 -7.69 0.07
CA PRO A 42 3.04 -7.39 0.59
C PRO A 42 3.02 -6.70 1.96
N ALA A 43 4.11 -6.86 2.71
CA ALA A 43 4.44 -6.05 3.87
C ALA A 43 5.39 -4.92 3.48
N ALA A 44 5.11 -3.68 3.90
CA ALA A 44 6.06 -2.58 3.85
C ALA A 44 6.72 -2.44 5.22
N VAL A 45 8.04 -2.61 5.27
CA VAL A 45 8.82 -2.66 6.52
C VAL A 45 9.93 -1.62 6.47
N PRO A 46 10.21 -0.88 7.56
CA PRO A 46 11.35 0.02 7.63
C PRO A 46 12.67 -0.70 7.32
N TYR A 47 13.46 -0.13 6.41
CA TYR A 47 14.77 -0.65 6.02
C TYR A 47 15.67 0.51 5.59
N HIS A 48 16.75 0.75 6.34
CA HIS A 48 17.54 2.00 6.28
C HIS A 48 17.95 2.41 4.85
N ASP A 49 18.50 1.47 4.08
CA ASP A 49 19.01 1.70 2.72
C ASP A 49 18.00 1.29 1.63
N GLY A 50 16.75 1.06 2.01
CA GLY A 50 15.71 0.51 1.16
C GLY A 50 14.93 1.59 0.43
N GLU A 51 14.37 1.21 -0.71
CA GLU A 51 13.34 2.01 -1.35
C GLU A 51 12.21 1.15 -1.93
N VAL A 52 11.01 1.72 -1.93
CA VAL A 52 9.82 1.13 -2.52
C VAL A 52 9.30 2.09 -3.59
N ILE A 53 9.29 1.62 -4.83
CA ILE A 53 8.60 2.27 -5.94
C ILE A 53 7.14 1.80 -5.95
N GLY A 54 6.22 2.74 -5.83
CA GLY A 54 4.79 2.48 -5.79
C GLY A 54 3.97 3.61 -6.40
N ALA A 55 2.75 3.77 -5.92
CA ALA A 55 1.82 4.79 -6.37
C ALA A 55 1.27 5.58 -5.17
N LEU A 56 1.04 6.88 -5.37
CA LEU A 56 0.36 7.76 -4.44
C LEU A 56 -1.08 7.97 -4.89
N ILE A 57 -2.03 7.75 -3.98
CA ILE A 57 -3.44 7.96 -4.21
C ILE A 57 -3.87 9.21 -3.45
N GLU A 58 -4.44 10.16 -4.16
CA GLU A 58 -4.85 11.46 -3.63
C GLU A 58 -6.38 11.59 -3.62
N GLY A 59 -6.88 12.40 -2.68
CA GLY A 59 -8.31 12.70 -2.57
C GLY A 59 -9.11 11.69 -1.75
N ILE A 60 -8.44 10.84 -0.97
CA ILE A 60 -9.08 9.94 0.00
C ILE A 60 -9.64 10.77 1.16
N THR A 61 -10.94 10.64 1.40
CA THR A 61 -11.65 11.31 2.49
C THR A 61 -11.38 10.63 3.85
N THR A 62 -11.67 11.33 4.95
CA THR A 62 -11.53 10.74 6.30
C THR A 62 -12.34 9.46 6.47
N LYS A 63 -13.55 9.39 5.89
CA LYS A 63 -14.40 8.20 5.95
C LYS A 63 -13.82 7.03 5.15
N GLU A 64 -13.27 7.30 3.97
CA GLU A 64 -12.57 6.28 3.18
C GLU A 64 -11.30 5.78 3.89
N MET A 65 -10.57 6.68 4.56
CA MET A 65 -9.44 6.30 5.40
C MET A 65 -9.84 5.35 6.54
N GLU A 66 -10.98 5.59 7.22
CA GLU A 66 -11.48 4.67 8.26
C GLU A 66 -11.83 3.28 7.72
N TYR A 67 -12.32 3.20 6.48
CA TYR A 67 -12.58 1.91 5.84
C TYR A 67 -11.28 1.16 5.52
N LEU A 68 -10.26 1.89 5.04
CA LEU A 68 -8.94 1.32 4.79
C LEU A 68 -8.29 0.86 6.11
N ASP A 69 -8.41 1.63 7.19
CA ASP A 69 -7.91 1.24 8.52
C ASP A 69 -8.54 -0.08 8.97
N LYS A 70 -9.86 -0.26 8.77
CA LYS A 70 -10.56 -1.51 9.12
C LYS A 70 -10.18 -2.70 8.23
N PHE A 71 -9.89 -2.44 6.96
CA PHE A 71 -9.50 -3.47 6.01
C PHE A 71 -8.11 -4.01 6.32
N GLU A 72 -7.16 -3.12 6.63
CA GLU A 72 -5.78 -3.48 6.97
C GLU A 72 -5.66 -4.16 8.35
N GLY A 73 -6.67 -3.96 9.22
CA GLY A 73 -6.80 -4.68 10.48
C GLY A 73 -5.67 -4.38 11.47
N ASP A 74 -5.35 -5.38 12.30
CA ASP A 74 -4.33 -5.26 13.35
C ASP A 74 -2.91 -5.62 12.84
N GLU A 75 -2.78 -6.11 11.61
CA GLU A 75 -1.51 -6.53 11.00
C GLU A 75 -0.68 -5.34 10.51
N TYR A 76 -1.33 -4.20 10.27
CA TYR A 76 -0.71 -2.99 9.77
C TYR A 76 -1.04 -1.77 10.61
N LYS A 77 -0.10 -0.83 10.64
CA LYS A 77 -0.28 0.48 11.26
C LYS A 77 -0.18 1.58 10.23
N ARG A 78 -1.16 2.49 10.23
CA ARG A 78 -1.06 3.72 9.45
C ARG A 78 -0.01 4.66 10.05
N VAL A 79 1.01 4.99 9.27
CA VAL A 79 2.09 5.91 9.65
C VAL A 79 2.23 7.04 8.63
N SER A 80 2.63 8.22 9.10
CA SER A 80 2.90 9.37 8.24
C SER A 80 4.33 9.32 7.73
N VAL A 81 4.49 9.38 6.41
CA VAL A 81 5.80 9.30 5.73
C VAL A 81 5.91 10.38 4.67
N THR A 82 7.11 10.53 4.12
CA THR A 82 7.38 11.38 2.95
C THR A 82 7.83 10.53 1.78
N VAL A 83 7.27 10.83 0.61
CA VAL A 83 7.61 10.19 -0.66
C VAL A 83 8.12 11.20 -1.67
N LEU A 84 8.89 10.73 -2.65
CA LEU A 84 9.34 11.54 -3.78
C LEU A 84 8.43 11.29 -4.98
N THR A 85 7.87 12.36 -5.54
CA THR A 85 6.94 12.30 -6.67
C THR A 85 7.50 13.05 -7.88
N GLY A 86 7.23 12.53 -9.08
CA GLY A 86 7.59 13.18 -10.34
C GLY A 86 9.11 13.24 -10.64
N PRO A 87 9.49 13.79 -11.80
CA PRO A 87 10.87 13.85 -12.25
C PRO A 87 11.77 14.73 -11.37
N GLU A 88 11.19 15.78 -10.77
CA GLU A 88 11.90 16.71 -9.88
C GLU A 88 12.05 16.17 -8.44
N LYS A 89 11.54 14.96 -8.15
CA LYS A 89 11.59 14.31 -6.83
C LYS A 89 11.01 15.21 -5.73
N THR A 90 9.82 15.76 -5.98
CA THR A 90 9.11 16.61 -5.02
C THR A 90 8.75 15.81 -3.78
N VAL A 91 9.12 16.32 -2.61
CA VAL A 91 8.80 15.70 -1.33
C VAL A 91 7.32 15.92 -1.01
N THR A 92 6.56 14.84 -0.93
CA THR A 92 5.12 14.85 -0.62
C THR A 92 4.86 14.06 0.65
N ARG A 93 4.10 14.63 1.60
CA ARG A 93 3.67 13.92 2.81
C ARG A 93 2.45 13.07 2.49
N CYS A 94 2.44 11.83 2.97
CA CYS A 94 1.32 10.91 2.81
C CYS A 94 1.25 9.92 3.98
N PHE A 95 0.33 8.97 3.87
CA PHE A 95 0.23 7.84 4.79
C PHE A 95 0.62 6.54 4.07
N VAL A 96 1.22 5.62 4.82
CA VAL A 96 1.45 4.24 4.40
C VAL A 96 1.00 3.30 5.52
N TYR A 97 0.57 2.10 5.15
CA TYR A 97 0.32 1.01 6.09
C TYR A 97 1.61 0.20 6.23
N GLU A 98 2.24 0.35 7.38
CA GLU A 98 3.47 -0.34 7.77
C GLU A 98 3.12 -1.64 8.48
N TRP A 99 3.80 -2.73 8.13
CA TRP A 99 3.61 -4.03 8.76
C TRP A 99 4.09 -3.99 10.23
N ILE A 100 3.26 -4.45 11.16
CA ILE A 100 3.57 -4.49 12.59
C ILE A 100 3.40 -5.87 13.23
N ASP A 101 2.91 -6.86 12.47
CA ASP A 101 2.78 -8.24 12.95
C ASP A 101 4.12 -9.00 12.85
N GLY A 102 4.15 -10.25 13.32
CA GLY A 102 5.38 -11.04 13.49
C GLY A 102 6.28 -11.11 12.25
N ASP A 103 7.56 -10.76 12.45
CA ASP A 103 8.62 -10.87 11.44
C ASP A 103 8.80 -12.32 10.94
N ASP A 104 8.37 -13.33 11.72
CA ASP A 104 8.38 -14.75 11.35
C ASP A 104 7.45 -15.08 10.18
N ARG A 105 6.51 -14.19 9.87
CA ARG A 105 5.66 -14.29 8.68
C ARG A 105 6.30 -13.68 7.43
N LEU A 106 7.40 -12.93 7.56
CA LEU A 106 8.05 -12.28 6.44
C LEU A 106 9.05 -13.21 5.76
N LEU A 107 8.92 -13.36 4.44
CA LEU A 107 9.91 -14.05 3.64
C LEU A 107 11.03 -13.08 3.24
N GLU A 108 12.27 -13.60 3.13
CA GLU A 108 13.44 -12.82 2.69
C GLU A 108 13.36 -12.39 1.22
N GLU A 109 12.47 -13.03 0.46
CA GLU A 109 12.19 -12.70 -0.94
C GLU A 109 11.49 -11.34 -1.06
N ASP A 110 11.97 -10.52 -2.00
CA ASP A 110 11.29 -9.29 -2.38
C ASP A 110 9.92 -9.62 -2.99
N TRP A 111 8.90 -8.90 -2.54
CA TRP A 111 7.59 -9.04 -3.17
C TRP A 111 7.57 -8.28 -4.49
N VAL A 112 7.46 -9.02 -5.59
CA VAL A 112 7.30 -8.46 -6.94
C VAL A 112 5.82 -8.20 -7.20
N LEU A 113 5.51 -6.95 -7.56
CA LEU A 113 4.17 -6.53 -7.98
C LEU A 113 3.81 -7.20 -9.31
N ASP A 114 3.19 -8.38 -9.24
CA ASP A 114 2.67 -9.10 -10.41
C ASP A 114 1.17 -8.84 -10.56
N GLN A 115 0.75 -8.43 -11.76
CA GLN A 115 -0.65 -8.22 -12.12
C GLN A 115 -1.51 -9.47 -11.92
N ALA A 116 -0.96 -10.66 -12.15
CA ALA A 116 -1.68 -11.91 -11.89
C ALA A 116 -1.91 -12.14 -10.39
N GLN A 117 -0.94 -11.78 -9.54
CA GLN A 117 -1.09 -11.86 -8.08
C GLN A 117 -2.11 -10.85 -7.57
N ILE A 118 -2.08 -9.61 -8.07
CA ILE A 118 -3.10 -8.60 -7.74
C ILE A 118 -4.48 -9.10 -8.17
N THR A 119 -4.62 -9.66 -9.37
CA THR A 119 -5.91 -10.17 -9.86
C THR A 119 -6.45 -11.30 -8.99
N ARG A 120 -5.58 -12.24 -8.56
CA ARG A 120 -5.95 -13.33 -7.64
C ARG A 120 -6.36 -12.83 -6.27
N PHE A 121 -5.63 -11.86 -5.72
CA PHE A 121 -5.99 -11.20 -4.47
C PHE A 121 -7.34 -10.50 -4.60
N LEU A 122 -7.56 -9.73 -5.67
CA LEU A 122 -8.87 -9.11 -5.90
C LEU A 122 -9.97 -10.17 -5.99
N ALA A 123 -9.73 -11.36 -6.56
CA ALA A 123 -10.76 -12.41 -6.68
C ALA A 123 -11.20 -13.06 -5.35
N THR A 124 -10.49 -12.85 -4.23
CA THR A 124 -10.87 -13.41 -2.93
C THR A 124 -11.94 -12.61 -2.18
N PHE A 125 -12.38 -11.46 -2.72
CA PHE A 125 -13.47 -10.62 -2.17
C PHE A 125 -14.55 -10.35 -3.21
#